data_AF-Q0D083-F1
#
_entry.id   AF-Q0D083-F1
#
_cell.length_a   1.000
_cell.length_b   1.000
_cell.length_c   1.000
_cell.angle_alpha   90.00
_cell.angle_beta   90.00
_cell.angle_gamma   90.00
#
_symmetry.space_group_name_H-M   'P 1'
#
loop_
_entity.id
_entity.type
_entity.pdbx_description
1 polymer ?
#
loop_
_entity_poly.entity_id
_entity_poly.type
_entity_poly.pdbx_seq_one_letter_code
_entity_poly.pdbx_strand_id
1 'polypeptide(L)'
;MGRFAPDSWTPAVNVTTWFLLVTAILSVLTRLGTKYRIFRRWTVDDYLSIASLVFCAAQSIAVSMATANGYGEHYGKLNDAQIEGVMKSQYSANLLFVASMCFSKLALTRFVHGLTPSSSDRRIAVGLEVFIVLWAVAGIIASAFQCRPPDTWDYLHGQCFDLEAWRKALGATNILSEAGIVAQAVLVISRIQTNIRKKAVLASVFAMRIFVIAAIFCQLIYAHKTAHTPDPTSDTWPVAVSTQLAQCLSVVTACSPQFKPFLDSLRSTGMRVDGMSRYNKSYGYGSNLGSRVRTATANTRSRRRSDANELTPIPLKETQQTHTHQATVTTMGAAQDWDAESQSSQTRIIREVRTFTVTEVRDSKAFCG
;
A
#
# COMPACT_ATOMS: atom_id res chain seq x y z
N MET A 1 31.66 -24.25 14.87
CA MET A 1 31.08 -24.18 13.51
C MET A 1 31.13 -25.59 12.93
N GLY A 2 30.00 -26.26 12.80
CA GLY A 2 29.96 -27.66 12.35
C GLY A 2 30.30 -27.78 10.87
N ARG A 3 31.08 -28.81 10.51
CA ARG A 3 31.24 -29.20 9.10
C ARG A 3 29.90 -29.75 8.62
N PHE A 4 29.31 -29.15 7.59
CA PHE A 4 28.15 -29.71 6.93
C PHE A 4 28.53 -31.06 6.29
N ALA A 5 27.69 -32.09 6.48
CA ALA A 5 27.87 -33.35 5.77
C ALA A 5 27.60 -33.10 4.27
N PRO A 6 28.50 -33.53 3.36
CA PRO A 6 28.48 -33.12 1.95
C PRO A 6 27.20 -33.53 1.19
N ASP A 7 26.46 -34.49 1.72
CA ASP A 7 25.28 -35.09 1.07
C ASP A 7 23.93 -34.66 1.70
N SER A 8 23.96 -33.69 2.63
CA SER A 8 22.78 -33.28 3.42
C SER A 8 22.18 -31.95 2.95
N TRP A 9 20.87 -31.94 2.64
CA TRP A 9 20.14 -30.72 2.21
C TRP A 9 19.50 -29.96 3.37
N THR A 10 19.47 -30.58 4.55
CA THR A 10 19.02 -30.05 5.85
C THR A 10 19.49 -28.61 6.12
N PRO A 11 20.78 -28.24 5.92
CA PRO A 11 21.24 -26.87 6.18
C PRO A 11 20.65 -25.85 5.21
N ALA A 12 20.52 -26.21 3.93
CA ALA A 12 20.00 -25.33 2.90
C ALA A 12 18.52 -25.01 3.12
N VAL A 13 17.71 -26.01 3.50
CA VAL A 13 16.30 -25.84 3.86
C VAL A 13 16.17 -24.90 5.06
N ASN A 14 16.91 -25.15 6.14
CA ASN A 14 16.82 -24.35 7.36
C ASN A 14 17.28 -22.89 7.16
N VAL A 15 18.45 -22.68 6.54
CA VAL A 15 18.96 -21.31 6.25
C VAL A 15 17.99 -20.52 5.38
N THR A 16 17.44 -21.14 4.33
CA THR A 16 16.45 -20.51 3.45
C THR A 16 15.16 -20.17 4.21
N THR A 17 14.72 -21.06 5.11
CA THR A 17 13.54 -20.87 5.96
C THR A 17 13.67 -19.63 6.85
N TRP A 18 14.77 -19.49 7.58
CA TRP A 18 15.01 -18.32 8.44
C TRP A 18 15.20 -17.02 7.66
N PHE A 19 15.92 -17.05 6.53
CA PHE A 19 16.12 -15.87 5.68
C PHE A 19 14.78 -15.32 5.13
N LEU A 20 13.92 -16.20 4.65
CA LEU A 20 12.59 -15.84 4.15
C LEU A 20 11.64 -15.40 5.28
N LEU A 21 11.72 -16.02 6.45
CA LEU A 21 10.96 -15.59 7.63
C LEU A 21 11.35 -14.16 8.06
N VAL A 22 12.64 -13.85 8.16
CA VAL A 22 13.12 -12.50 8.48
C VAL A 22 12.63 -11.49 7.43
N THR A 23 12.68 -11.85 6.14
CA THR A 23 12.18 -11.02 5.04
C THR A 23 10.68 -10.73 5.19
N ALA A 24 9.87 -11.74 5.54
CA ALA A 24 8.44 -11.58 5.79
C ALA A 24 8.15 -10.68 7.01
N ILE A 25 8.87 -10.88 8.12
CA ILE A 25 8.78 -10.04 9.33
C ILE A 25 9.06 -8.57 8.99
N LEU A 26 10.19 -8.29 8.33
CA LEU A 26 10.58 -6.93 7.96
C LEU A 26 9.56 -6.27 7.02
N SER A 27 8.97 -7.02 6.09
CA SER A 27 7.93 -6.52 5.19
C SER A 27 6.67 -6.08 5.94
N VAL A 28 6.17 -6.91 6.86
CA VAL A 28 4.99 -6.61 7.67
C VAL A 28 5.25 -5.47 8.67
N LEU A 29 6.42 -5.45 9.32
CA LEU A 29 6.82 -4.33 10.19
C LEU A 29 6.89 -3.00 9.42
N THR A 30 7.45 -3.02 8.20
CA THR A 30 7.52 -1.83 7.34
C THR A 30 6.13 -1.33 6.95
N ARG A 31 5.19 -2.24 6.65
CA ARG A 31 3.77 -1.91 6.37
C ARG A 31 3.12 -1.25 7.58
N LEU A 32 3.20 -1.90 8.75
CA LEU A 32 2.57 -1.42 9.98
C LEU A 32 3.14 -0.06 10.40
N GLY A 33 4.47 0.10 10.40
CA GLY A 33 5.14 1.36 10.73
C GLY A 33 4.77 2.49 9.77
N THR A 34 4.75 2.21 8.45
CA THR A 34 4.31 3.16 7.42
C THR A 34 2.88 3.63 7.68
N LYS A 35 1.96 2.68 7.87
CA LYS A 35 0.53 2.98 8.00
C LYS A 35 0.21 3.68 9.32
N TYR A 36 0.85 3.26 10.41
CA TYR A 36 0.74 3.93 11.71
C TYR A 36 1.22 5.38 11.66
N ARG A 37 2.36 5.64 10.99
CA ARG A 37 2.89 7.01 10.81
C ARG A 37 1.95 7.91 10.01
N ILE A 38 1.28 7.38 8.98
CA ILE A 38 0.46 8.18 8.05
C ILE A 38 -0.99 8.32 8.53
N PHE A 39 -1.64 7.21 8.89
CA PHE A 39 -3.09 7.18 9.16
C PHE A 39 -3.43 7.13 10.65
N ARG A 40 -2.47 6.77 11.53
CA ARG A 40 -2.66 6.59 12.99
C ARG A 40 -3.88 5.74 13.38
N ARG A 41 -4.32 4.84 12.49
CA ARG A 41 -5.47 3.96 12.67
C ARG A 41 -5.15 2.56 12.15
N TRP A 42 -5.58 1.57 12.91
CA TRP A 42 -5.55 0.16 12.53
C TRP A 42 -6.80 -0.18 11.72
N THR A 43 -6.66 -1.08 10.74
CA THR A 43 -7.79 -1.58 9.96
C THR A 43 -7.72 -3.10 9.82
N VAL A 44 -8.80 -3.71 9.34
CA VAL A 44 -8.93 -5.17 9.21
C VAL A 44 -7.78 -5.79 8.39
N ASP A 45 -7.30 -5.12 7.34
CA ASP A 45 -6.18 -5.63 6.54
C ASP A 45 -4.85 -5.73 7.32
N ASP A 46 -4.65 -4.95 8.39
CA ASP A 46 -3.45 -5.02 9.23
C ASP A 46 -3.48 -6.24 10.14
N TYR A 47 -4.62 -6.50 10.80
CA TYR A 47 -4.82 -7.68 11.62
C TYR A 47 -4.71 -8.97 10.81
N LEU A 48 -5.25 -9.00 9.58
CA LEU A 48 -5.09 -10.13 8.66
C LEU A 48 -3.61 -10.30 8.24
N SER A 49 -2.88 -9.22 8.02
CA SER A 49 -1.44 -9.27 7.70
C SER A 49 -0.60 -9.79 8.88
N ILE A 50 -0.96 -9.45 10.12
CA ILE A 50 -0.32 -9.98 11.33
C ILE A 50 -0.64 -11.45 11.52
N ALA A 51 -1.92 -11.86 11.37
CA ALA A 51 -2.31 -13.26 11.43
C ALA A 51 -1.52 -14.10 10.42
N SER A 52 -1.43 -13.63 9.17
CA SER A 52 -0.60 -14.26 8.12
C SER A 52 0.86 -14.40 8.55
N LEU A 53 1.47 -13.37 9.17
CA LEU A 53 2.83 -13.46 9.69
C LEU A 53 2.98 -14.49 10.82
N VAL A 54 2.02 -14.57 11.74
CA VAL A 54 2.03 -15.54 12.85
C VAL A 54 1.98 -16.98 12.31
N PHE A 55 1.09 -17.25 11.35
CA PHE A 55 1.04 -18.57 10.69
C PHE A 55 2.29 -18.85 9.85
N CYS A 56 2.86 -17.86 9.16
CA CYS A 56 4.14 -17.95 8.46
C CYS A 56 5.30 -18.32 9.39
N ALA A 57 5.37 -17.69 10.57
CA ALA A 57 6.37 -17.98 11.60
C ALA A 57 6.19 -19.39 12.18
N ALA A 58 4.95 -19.77 12.55
CA ALA A 58 4.65 -21.10 13.05
C ALA A 58 4.98 -22.21 12.04
N GLN A 59 4.65 -22.00 10.75
CA GLN A 59 5.02 -22.92 9.67
C GLN A 59 6.55 -23.03 9.51
N SER A 60 7.27 -21.91 9.61
CA SER A 60 8.73 -21.89 9.51
C SER A 60 9.40 -22.62 10.68
N ILE A 61 8.82 -22.53 11.88
CA ILE A 61 9.25 -23.29 13.06
C ILE A 61 8.97 -24.79 12.85
N ALA A 62 7.81 -25.16 12.31
CA ALA A 62 7.49 -26.56 11.99
C ALA A 62 8.47 -27.16 10.95
N VAL A 63 8.85 -26.40 9.91
CA VAL A 63 9.91 -26.83 8.97
C VAL A 63 11.26 -26.96 9.67
N SER A 64 11.61 -26.04 10.58
CA SER A 64 12.84 -26.14 11.37
C SER A 64 12.83 -27.40 12.26
N MET A 65 11.70 -27.75 12.86
CA MET A 65 11.52 -29.01 13.60
C MET A 65 11.64 -30.25 12.71
N ALA A 66 11.13 -30.21 11.48
CA ALA A 66 11.36 -31.26 10.50
C ALA A 66 12.87 -31.43 10.22
N THR A 67 13.60 -30.33 9.99
CA THR A 67 15.05 -30.40 9.76
C THR A 67 15.83 -30.88 10.98
N ALA A 68 15.39 -30.56 12.20
CA ALA A 68 15.99 -31.08 13.44
C ALA A 68 15.77 -32.60 13.61
N ASN A 69 14.67 -33.13 13.08
CA ASN A 69 14.38 -34.57 13.00
C ASN A 69 15.01 -35.26 11.77
N GLY A 70 15.85 -34.57 10.98
CA GLY A 70 16.58 -35.17 9.85
C GLY A 70 15.94 -34.97 8.46
N TYR A 71 14.94 -34.09 8.32
CA TYR A 71 14.44 -33.72 6.98
C TYR A 71 15.53 -33.06 6.13
N GLY A 72 15.79 -33.60 4.94
CA GLY A 72 16.93 -33.25 4.08
C GLY A 72 18.10 -34.25 4.14
N GLU A 73 18.02 -35.29 4.98
CA GLU A 73 18.93 -36.43 5.03
C GLU A 73 18.30 -37.66 4.34
N HIS A 74 19.13 -38.60 3.86
CA HIS A 74 18.67 -39.86 3.25
C HIS A 74 17.82 -40.70 4.21
N TYR A 75 16.75 -41.30 3.68
CA TYR A 75 15.74 -42.01 4.48
C TYR A 75 16.37 -43.15 5.30
N GLY A 76 17.23 -43.96 4.67
CA GLY A 76 17.91 -45.09 5.30
C GLY A 76 18.93 -44.75 6.40
N LYS A 77 19.17 -43.46 6.71
CA LYS A 77 20.00 -43.03 7.86
C LYS A 77 19.17 -42.64 9.09
N LEU A 78 17.84 -42.58 8.99
CA LEU A 78 16.95 -42.09 10.04
C LEU A 78 16.34 -43.27 10.82
N ASN A 79 16.17 -43.09 12.12
CA ASN A 79 15.42 -44.02 12.97
C ASN A 79 13.90 -43.73 12.89
N ASP A 80 13.04 -44.71 13.20
CA ASP A 80 11.58 -44.61 13.08
C ASP A 80 11.00 -43.39 13.81
N ALA A 81 11.49 -43.11 15.03
CA ALA A 81 11.08 -41.94 15.82
C ALA A 81 11.47 -40.59 15.17
N GLN A 82 12.55 -40.55 14.39
CA GLN A 82 12.95 -39.37 13.62
C GLN A 82 12.04 -39.20 12.40
N ILE A 83 11.75 -40.30 11.69
CA ILE A 83 10.83 -40.31 10.55
C ILE A 83 9.43 -39.85 10.99
N GLU A 84 8.91 -40.37 12.11
CA GLU A 84 7.65 -39.92 12.72
C GLU A 84 7.68 -38.41 13.08
N GLY A 85 8.79 -37.95 13.67
CA GLY A 85 9.02 -36.54 13.97
C GLY A 85 9.01 -35.64 12.72
N VAL A 86 9.60 -36.09 11.61
CA VAL A 86 9.52 -35.42 10.31
C VAL A 86 8.08 -35.39 9.79
N MET A 87 7.36 -36.52 9.81
CA MET A 87 5.98 -36.62 9.31
C MET A 87 5.03 -35.67 10.07
N LYS A 88 5.06 -35.69 11.41
CA LYS A 88 4.25 -34.77 12.25
C LYS A 88 4.59 -33.30 12.02
N SER A 89 5.87 -32.98 11.83
CA SER A 89 6.33 -31.62 11.56
C SER A 89 5.86 -31.13 10.19
N GLN A 90 5.95 -31.97 9.15
CA GLN A 90 5.53 -31.64 7.79
C GLN A 90 4.00 -31.53 7.65
N TYR A 91 3.25 -32.41 8.32
CA TYR A 91 1.79 -32.32 8.47
C TYR A 91 1.38 -30.96 9.07
N SER A 92 2.01 -30.59 10.19
CA SER A 92 1.77 -29.30 10.86
C SER A 92 2.12 -28.11 9.97
N ALA A 93 3.27 -28.17 9.28
CA ALA A 93 3.72 -27.14 8.35
C ALA A 93 2.74 -26.91 7.19
N ASN A 94 2.12 -27.99 6.66
CA ASN A 94 1.14 -27.88 5.57
C ASN A 94 -0.14 -27.14 6.01
N LEU A 95 -0.70 -27.49 7.18
CA LEU A 95 -1.87 -26.81 7.75
C LEU A 95 -1.61 -25.31 7.98
N LEU A 96 -0.44 -25.00 8.55
CA LEU A 96 -0.02 -23.62 8.84
C LEU A 96 0.28 -22.83 7.56
N PHE A 97 0.80 -23.46 6.51
CA PHE A 97 0.98 -22.85 5.18
C PHE A 97 -0.37 -22.44 4.55
N VAL A 98 -1.37 -23.33 4.56
CA VAL A 98 -2.71 -23.03 4.02
C VAL A 98 -3.34 -21.84 4.77
N ALA A 99 -3.25 -21.82 6.10
CA ALA A 99 -3.71 -20.71 6.92
C ALA A 99 -2.95 -19.39 6.58
N SER A 100 -1.62 -19.43 6.53
CA SER A 100 -0.76 -18.29 6.19
C SER A 100 -1.12 -17.66 4.84
N MET A 101 -1.28 -18.50 3.81
CA MET A 101 -1.71 -18.11 2.47
C MET A 101 -3.12 -17.51 2.45
N CYS A 102 -4.06 -18.09 3.20
CA CYS A 102 -5.42 -17.56 3.34
C CYS A 102 -5.41 -16.12 3.91
N PHE A 103 -4.78 -15.91 5.06
CA PHE A 103 -4.73 -14.59 5.70
C PHE A 103 -3.98 -13.55 4.84
N SER A 104 -2.91 -13.95 4.14
CA SER A 104 -2.20 -13.09 3.17
C SER A 104 -3.12 -12.59 2.05
N LYS A 105 -3.85 -13.51 1.41
CA LYS A 105 -4.80 -13.19 0.34
C LYS A 105 -5.95 -12.32 0.82
N LEU A 106 -6.51 -12.62 2.00
CA LEU A 106 -7.58 -11.82 2.60
C LEU A 106 -7.11 -10.41 2.95
N ALA A 107 -5.90 -10.24 3.48
CA ALA A 107 -5.32 -8.93 3.75
C ALA A 107 -5.20 -8.07 2.48
N LEU A 108 -4.79 -8.67 1.35
CA LEU A 108 -4.70 -7.98 0.07
C LEU A 108 -6.09 -7.68 -0.53
N THR A 109 -7.00 -8.65 -0.52
CA THR A 109 -8.35 -8.49 -1.09
C THR A 109 -9.15 -7.43 -0.33
N ARG A 110 -9.05 -7.41 1.01
CA ARG A 110 -9.64 -6.36 1.85
C ARG A 110 -9.04 -4.98 1.60
N PHE A 111 -7.73 -4.90 1.34
CA PHE A 111 -7.10 -3.65 0.92
C PHE A 111 -7.64 -3.16 -0.45
N VAL A 112 -7.75 -4.05 -1.45
CA VAL A 112 -8.30 -3.70 -2.78
C VAL A 112 -9.78 -3.29 -2.70
N HIS A 113 -10.56 -3.97 -1.87
CA HIS A 113 -11.95 -3.63 -1.55
C HIS A 113 -12.04 -2.19 -1.01
N GLY A 114 -11.17 -1.79 -0.09
CA GLY A 114 -11.12 -0.42 0.45
C GLY A 114 -10.74 0.67 -0.56
N LEU A 115 -10.21 0.33 -1.74
CA LEU A 115 -9.86 1.29 -2.79
C LEU A 115 -11.01 1.61 -3.77
N THR A 116 -12.07 0.82 -3.82
CA THR A 116 -13.16 0.98 -4.80
C THR A 116 -14.48 1.43 -4.17
N PRO A 117 -15.10 2.53 -4.65
CA PRO A 117 -16.45 2.91 -4.26
C PRO A 117 -17.55 2.13 -5.02
N SER A 118 -17.17 1.31 -6.01
CA SER A 118 -18.10 0.60 -6.90
C SER A 118 -18.78 -0.58 -6.21
N SER A 119 -20.11 -0.58 -6.17
CA SER A 119 -20.93 -1.66 -5.62
C SER A 119 -20.78 -2.98 -6.39
N SER A 120 -20.45 -2.94 -7.68
CA SER A 120 -20.19 -4.13 -8.48
C SER A 120 -18.86 -4.78 -8.11
N ASP A 121 -17.80 -3.98 -8.00
CA ASP A 121 -16.47 -4.47 -7.65
C ASP A 121 -16.41 -4.97 -6.19
N ARG A 122 -17.24 -4.39 -5.31
CA ARG A 122 -17.47 -4.91 -3.96
C ARG A 122 -18.07 -6.32 -3.95
N ARG A 123 -19.03 -6.62 -4.84
CA ARG A 123 -19.62 -7.98 -4.92
C ARG A 123 -18.58 -9.01 -5.39
N ILE A 124 -17.74 -8.64 -6.36
CA ILE A 124 -16.62 -9.48 -6.83
C ILE A 124 -15.62 -9.72 -5.69
N ALA A 125 -15.25 -8.66 -4.95
CA ALA A 125 -14.36 -8.76 -3.80
C ALA A 125 -14.87 -9.75 -2.73
N VAL A 126 -16.15 -9.61 -2.34
CA VAL A 126 -16.76 -10.50 -1.33
C VAL A 126 -16.85 -11.94 -1.83
N GLY A 127 -17.19 -12.16 -3.11
CA GLY A 127 -17.18 -13.51 -3.70
C GLY A 127 -15.80 -14.15 -3.68
N LEU A 128 -14.75 -13.37 -3.97
CA LEU A 128 -13.36 -13.85 -3.92
C LEU A 128 -12.88 -14.11 -2.48
N GLU A 129 -13.23 -13.25 -1.52
CA GLU A 129 -12.95 -13.48 -0.10
C GLU A 129 -13.59 -14.78 0.41
N VAL A 130 -14.87 -15.02 0.07
CA VAL A 130 -15.58 -16.27 0.42
C VAL A 130 -14.90 -17.48 -0.24
N PHE A 131 -14.53 -17.40 -1.52
CA PHE A 131 -13.80 -18.46 -2.21
C PHE A 131 -12.45 -18.78 -1.55
N ILE A 132 -11.69 -17.76 -1.13
CA ILE A 132 -10.41 -17.93 -0.42
C ILE A 132 -10.61 -18.65 0.93
N VAL A 133 -11.64 -18.27 1.70
CA VAL A 133 -11.96 -18.92 2.97
C VAL A 133 -12.38 -20.37 2.76
N LEU A 134 -13.27 -20.64 1.80
CA LEU A 134 -13.72 -22.00 1.48
C LEU A 134 -12.55 -22.88 1.01
N TRP A 135 -11.67 -22.36 0.15
CA TRP A 135 -10.44 -23.03 -0.27
C TRP A 135 -9.54 -23.39 0.92
N ALA A 136 -9.35 -22.46 1.86
CA ALA A 136 -8.52 -22.68 3.03
C ALA A 136 -9.13 -23.67 4.03
N VAL A 137 -10.45 -23.59 4.26
CA VAL A 137 -11.17 -24.53 5.14
C VAL A 137 -11.17 -25.94 4.54
N ALA A 138 -11.44 -26.09 3.24
CA ALA A 138 -11.34 -27.37 2.56
C ALA A 138 -9.91 -27.93 2.58
N GLY A 139 -8.90 -27.08 2.34
CA GLY A 139 -7.48 -27.41 2.48
C GLY A 139 -7.13 -27.95 3.86
N ILE A 140 -7.49 -27.21 4.92
CA ILE A 140 -7.21 -27.57 6.32
C ILE A 140 -7.94 -28.87 6.72
N ILE A 141 -9.22 -29.02 6.38
CA ILE A 141 -10.00 -30.23 6.73
C ILE A 141 -9.43 -31.46 6.02
N ALA A 142 -9.19 -31.38 4.70
CA ALA A 142 -8.67 -32.52 3.95
C ALA A 142 -7.24 -32.88 4.36
N SER A 143 -6.38 -31.89 4.68
CA SER A 143 -5.05 -32.16 5.24
C SER A 143 -5.12 -32.71 6.67
N ALA A 144 -6.08 -32.28 7.49
CA ALA A 144 -6.24 -32.81 8.85
C ALA A 144 -6.69 -34.28 8.87
N PHE A 145 -7.54 -34.68 7.91
CA PHE A 145 -8.05 -36.03 7.73
C PHE A 145 -7.43 -36.74 6.50
N GLN A 146 -6.15 -36.45 6.21
CA GLN A 146 -5.48 -36.97 5.01
C GLN A 146 -5.32 -38.50 5.00
N CYS A 147 -5.18 -39.09 6.19
CA CYS A 147 -5.05 -40.52 6.44
C CYS A 147 -5.99 -40.95 7.59
N ARG A 148 -6.23 -42.25 7.75
CA ARG A 148 -7.12 -42.76 8.81
C ARG A 148 -6.61 -42.42 10.22
N PRO A 149 -7.46 -41.90 11.13
CA PRO A 149 -7.12 -41.77 12.55
C PRO A 149 -6.81 -43.14 13.19
N PRO A 150 -5.96 -43.20 14.24
CA PRO A 150 -5.42 -42.06 14.99
C PRO A 150 -4.25 -41.33 14.30
N ASP A 151 -3.46 -42.02 13.47
CA ASP A 151 -2.19 -41.51 12.95
C ASP A 151 -2.34 -40.77 11.62
N THR A 152 -3.13 -39.69 11.61
CA THR A 152 -3.45 -38.93 10.37
C THR A 152 -2.23 -38.28 9.69
N TRP A 153 -1.08 -38.22 10.38
CA TRP A 153 0.20 -37.76 9.85
C TRP A 153 1.01 -38.85 9.14
N ASP A 154 0.70 -40.13 9.31
CA ASP A 154 1.45 -41.24 8.67
C ASP A 154 1.00 -41.42 7.22
N TYR A 155 1.66 -40.68 6.32
CA TYR A 155 1.47 -40.77 4.88
C TYR A 155 2.34 -41.85 4.22
N LEU A 156 3.08 -42.67 5.00
CA LEU A 156 4.00 -43.67 4.48
C LEU A 156 3.47 -45.10 4.64
N HIS A 157 2.89 -45.42 5.81
CA HIS A 157 2.28 -46.73 6.09
C HIS A 157 0.76 -46.64 6.28
N GLY A 158 0.22 -45.43 6.52
CA GLY A 158 -1.21 -45.21 6.72
C GLY A 158 -2.04 -45.38 5.45
N GLN A 159 -3.32 -45.74 5.62
CA GLN A 159 -4.31 -45.69 4.54
C GLN A 159 -4.81 -44.25 4.38
N CYS A 160 -4.34 -43.59 3.32
CA CYS A 160 -4.66 -42.22 2.93
C CYS A 160 -5.54 -42.19 1.67
N PHE A 161 -6.22 -41.07 1.43
CA PHE A 161 -6.81 -40.83 0.10
C PHE A 161 -5.72 -40.46 -0.92
N ASP A 162 -6.08 -40.24 -2.19
CA ASP A 162 -5.14 -39.78 -3.23
C ASP A 162 -4.59 -38.38 -2.92
N LEU A 163 -3.49 -38.35 -2.17
CA LEU A 163 -2.78 -37.13 -1.77
C LEU A 163 -2.25 -36.36 -2.97
N GLU A 164 -1.93 -37.04 -4.07
CA GLU A 164 -1.38 -36.40 -5.26
C GLU A 164 -2.46 -35.65 -6.04
N ALA A 165 -3.60 -36.30 -6.32
CA ALA A 165 -4.75 -35.67 -6.95
C ALA A 165 -5.31 -34.54 -6.09
N TRP A 166 -5.40 -34.73 -4.77
CA TRP A 166 -5.82 -33.68 -3.85
C TRP A 166 -4.88 -32.47 -3.89
N ARG A 167 -3.56 -32.68 -3.79
CA ARG A 167 -2.58 -31.59 -3.78
C ARG A 167 -2.48 -30.88 -5.14
N LYS A 168 -2.70 -31.60 -6.25
CA LYS A 168 -2.92 -31.01 -7.59
C LYS A 168 -4.15 -30.11 -7.61
N ALA A 169 -5.30 -30.57 -7.12
CA ALA A 169 -6.55 -29.80 -7.08
C ALA A 169 -6.45 -28.55 -6.17
N LEU A 170 -5.88 -28.70 -4.97
CA LEU A 170 -5.64 -27.61 -4.02
C LEU A 170 -4.67 -26.57 -4.59
N GLY A 171 -3.64 -27.01 -5.33
CA GLY A 171 -2.69 -26.15 -6.02
C GLY A 171 -3.27 -25.40 -7.22
N ALA A 172 -4.08 -26.07 -8.04
CA ALA A 172 -4.75 -25.44 -9.19
C ALA A 172 -5.75 -24.36 -8.72
N THR A 173 -6.53 -24.64 -7.69
CA THR A 173 -7.44 -23.67 -7.06
C THR A 173 -6.70 -22.54 -6.33
N ASN A 174 -5.52 -22.82 -5.77
CA ASN A 174 -4.61 -21.79 -5.23
C ASN A 174 -4.17 -20.80 -6.32
N ILE A 175 -3.68 -21.30 -7.46
CA ILE A 175 -3.31 -20.49 -8.64
C ILE A 175 -4.50 -19.69 -9.16
N LEU A 176 -5.68 -20.30 -9.27
CA LEU A 176 -6.91 -19.62 -9.69
C LEU A 176 -7.27 -18.46 -8.75
N SER A 177 -7.12 -18.65 -7.42
CA SER A 177 -7.38 -17.57 -6.46
C SER A 177 -6.41 -16.39 -6.61
N GLU A 178 -5.11 -16.65 -6.84
CA GLU A 178 -4.11 -15.59 -7.08
C GLU A 178 -4.39 -14.84 -8.39
N ALA A 179 -4.72 -15.57 -9.46
CA ALA A 179 -5.12 -14.97 -10.73
C ALA A 179 -6.41 -14.12 -10.60
N GLY A 180 -7.37 -14.57 -9.79
CA GLY A 180 -8.58 -13.81 -9.45
C GLY A 180 -8.27 -12.49 -8.72
N ILE A 181 -7.35 -12.50 -7.75
CA ILE A 181 -6.91 -11.30 -7.02
C ILE A 181 -6.24 -10.30 -7.99
N VAL A 182 -5.36 -10.78 -8.87
CA VAL A 182 -4.70 -9.95 -9.89
C VAL A 182 -5.73 -9.35 -10.85
N ALA A 183 -6.66 -10.16 -11.36
CA ALA A 183 -7.72 -9.70 -12.27
C ALA A 183 -8.61 -8.64 -11.61
N GLN A 184 -9.09 -8.88 -10.38
CA GLN A 184 -9.89 -7.92 -9.63
C GLN A 184 -9.14 -6.60 -9.44
N ALA A 185 -7.87 -6.66 -9.04
CA ALA A 185 -7.06 -5.46 -8.84
C ALA A 185 -6.84 -4.67 -10.13
N VAL A 186 -6.53 -5.35 -11.24
CA VAL A 186 -6.37 -4.72 -12.57
C VAL A 186 -7.68 -4.08 -13.02
N LEU A 187 -8.83 -4.70 -12.79
CA LEU A 187 -10.16 -4.13 -13.08
C LEU A 187 -10.45 -2.88 -12.25
N VAL A 188 -10.15 -2.89 -10.95
CA VAL A 188 -10.30 -1.71 -10.08
C VAL A 188 -9.37 -0.58 -10.53
N ILE A 189 -8.09 -0.88 -10.79
CA ILE A 189 -7.11 0.12 -11.26
C ILE A 189 -7.46 0.66 -12.64
N SER A 190 -8.02 -0.16 -13.53
CA SER A 190 -8.36 0.29 -14.89
C SER A 190 -9.44 1.38 -14.88
N ARG A 191 -10.43 1.24 -13.99
CA ARG A 191 -11.57 2.17 -13.80
C ARG A 191 -11.24 3.43 -12.99
N ILE A 192 -10.25 3.39 -12.10
CA ILE A 192 -9.87 4.55 -11.28
C ILE A 192 -9.23 5.64 -12.17
N GLN A 193 -9.87 6.82 -12.21
CA GLN A 193 -9.42 8.02 -12.91
C GLN A 193 -8.23 8.67 -12.17
N THR A 194 -7.03 8.10 -12.31
CA THR A 194 -5.78 8.67 -11.77
C THR A 194 -4.72 8.84 -12.83
N ASN A 195 -3.77 9.76 -12.58
CA ASN A 195 -2.62 10.00 -13.44
C ASN A 195 -1.86 8.67 -13.72
N ILE A 196 -1.49 8.46 -14.98
CA ILE A 196 -0.84 7.25 -15.51
C ILE A 196 0.35 6.80 -14.62
N ARG A 197 1.14 7.73 -14.07
CA ARG A 197 2.24 7.40 -13.14
C ARG A 197 1.74 6.69 -11.87
N LYS A 198 0.64 7.14 -11.28
CA LYS A 198 0.02 6.51 -10.10
C LYS A 198 -0.61 5.15 -10.45
N LYS A 199 -1.12 5.00 -11.68
CA LYS A 199 -1.69 3.76 -12.24
C LYS A 199 -0.60 2.70 -12.46
N ALA A 200 0.54 3.08 -13.04
CA ALA A 200 1.70 2.21 -13.26
C ALA A 200 2.28 1.64 -11.95
N VAL A 201 2.43 2.48 -10.91
CA VAL A 201 2.91 2.02 -9.58
C VAL A 201 1.94 1.04 -8.92
N LEU A 202 0.63 1.19 -9.13
CA LEU A 202 -0.33 0.19 -8.64
C LEU A 202 -0.23 -1.10 -9.47
N ALA A 203 -0.16 -1.00 -10.80
CA ALA A 203 0.00 -2.16 -11.68
C ALA A 203 1.28 -2.97 -11.37
N SER A 204 2.41 -2.32 -11.08
CA SER A 204 3.65 -3.02 -10.72
C SER A 204 3.56 -3.78 -9.39
N VAL A 205 2.78 -3.29 -8.43
CA VAL A 205 2.49 -4.02 -7.18
C VAL A 205 1.70 -5.30 -7.46
N PHE A 206 0.68 -5.25 -8.33
CA PHE A 206 -0.09 -6.45 -8.68
C PHE A 206 0.66 -7.39 -9.64
N ALA A 207 1.59 -6.88 -10.45
CA ALA A 207 2.50 -7.73 -11.22
C ALA A 207 3.36 -8.64 -10.32
N MET A 208 3.70 -8.21 -9.10
CA MET A 208 4.46 -9.06 -8.17
C MET A 208 3.71 -10.35 -7.77
N ARG A 209 2.37 -10.37 -7.81
CA ARG A 209 1.56 -11.58 -7.56
C ARG A 209 1.75 -12.64 -8.65
N ILE A 210 2.19 -12.27 -9.84
CA ILE A 210 2.53 -13.23 -10.91
C ILE A 210 3.74 -14.08 -10.49
N PHE A 211 4.70 -13.54 -9.72
CA PHE A 211 5.79 -14.34 -9.14
C PHE A 211 5.31 -15.32 -8.06
N VAL A 212 4.25 -14.99 -7.31
CA VAL A 212 3.61 -15.93 -6.36
C VAL A 212 3.02 -17.12 -7.14
N ILE A 213 2.31 -16.85 -8.24
CA ILE A 213 1.77 -17.90 -9.14
C ILE A 213 2.90 -18.79 -9.68
N ALA A 214 3.99 -18.19 -10.16
CA ALA A 214 5.16 -18.95 -10.64
C ALA A 214 5.79 -19.82 -9.54
N ALA A 215 5.91 -19.31 -8.31
CA ALA A 215 6.45 -20.08 -7.18
C ALA A 215 5.55 -21.28 -6.82
N ILE A 216 4.22 -21.09 -6.79
CA ILE A 216 3.24 -22.19 -6.57
C ILE A 216 3.32 -23.22 -7.72
N PHE A 217 3.50 -22.77 -8.97
CA PHE A 217 3.62 -23.66 -10.11
C PHE A 217 4.91 -24.52 -10.02
N CYS A 218 6.04 -23.91 -9.67
CA CYS A 218 7.29 -24.64 -9.39
C CYS A 218 7.12 -25.65 -8.24
N GLN A 219 6.47 -25.24 -7.13
CA GLN A 219 6.15 -26.11 -6.00
C GLN A 219 5.37 -27.36 -6.44
N LEU A 220 4.36 -27.19 -7.30
CA LEU A 220 3.58 -28.31 -7.85
C LEU A 220 4.42 -29.24 -8.74
N ILE A 221 5.30 -28.69 -9.58
CA ILE A 221 6.20 -29.50 -10.44
C ILE A 221 7.16 -30.33 -9.60
N TYR A 222 7.87 -29.72 -8.64
CA TYR A 222 8.82 -30.45 -7.78
C TYR A 222 8.13 -31.54 -6.99
N ALA A 223 6.96 -31.24 -6.45
CA ALA A 223 6.20 -32.18 -5.64
C ALA A 223 5.48 -33.27 -6.46
N HIS A 224 5.29 -33.09 -7.77
CA HIS A 224 4.91 -34.17 -8.67
C HIS A 224 6.10 -35.09 -8.97
N LYS A 225 7.28 -34.51 -9.24
CA LYS A 225 8.51 -35.29 -9.49
C LYS A 225 8.96 -36.13 -8.29
N THR A 226 8.65 -35.68 -7.08
CA THR A 226 9.03 -36.33 -5.80
C THR A 226 7.89 -37.17 -5.19
N ALA A 227 6.77 -37.35 -5.89
CA ALA A 227 5.65 -38.13 -5.38
C ALA A 227 5.95 -39.64 -5.27
N HIS A 228 6.91 -40.15 -6.04
CA HIS A 228 7.26 -41.57 -6.16
C HIS A 228 8.77 -41.84 -5.97
N THR A 229 9.50 -40.95 -5.30
CA THR A 229 10.94 -41.10 -5.03
C THR A 229 11.21 -42.09 -3.89
N PRO A 230 12.24 -42.94 -3.98
CA PRO A 230 12.56 -43.93 -2.95
C PRO A 230 13.09 -43.31 -1.64
N ASP A 231 13.74 -42.14 -1.68
CA ASP A 231 14.18 -41.39 -0.51
C ASP A 231 13.30 -40.12 -0.30
N PRO A 232 12.10 -40.23 0.30
CA PRO A 232 11.19 -39.09 0.44
C PRO A 232 11.72 -37.97 1.36
N THR A 233 12.66 -38.25 2.26
CA THR A 233 13.22 -37.26 3.18
C THR A 233 14.35 -36.42 2.59
N SER A 234 15.15 -36.95 1.65
CA SER A 234 16.13 -36.15 0.91
C SER A 234 15.44 -35.41 -0.23
N ASP A 235 14.76 -36.13 -1.12
CA ASP A 235 14.44 -35.64 -2.46
C ASP A 235 13.35 -34.56 -2.45
N THR A 236 12.56 -34.50 -1.38
CA THR A 236 11.48 -33.51 -1.19
C THR A 236 12.00 -32.11 -0.79
N TRP A 237 13.30 -31.93 -0.52
CA TRP A 237 13.86 -30.61 -0.14
C TRP A 237 13.50 -29.43 -1.09
N PRO A 238 13.39 -29.59 -2.43
CA PRO A 238 12.99 -28.51 -3.34
C PRO A 238 11.53 -28.11 -3.15
N VAL A 239 10.69 -29.03 -2.69
CA VAL A 239 9.28 -28.76 -2.34
C VAL A 239 9.20 -27.87 -1.10
N ALA A 240 9.99 -28.15 -0.06
CA ALA A 240 10.04 -27.29 1.13
C ALA A 240 10.52 -25.87 0.77
N VAL A 241 11.62 -25.76 0.01
CA VAL A 241 12.17 -24.46 -0.42
C VAL A 241 11.18 -23.66 -1.28
N SER A 242 10.54 -24.30 -2.27
CA SER A 242 9.53 -23.64 -3.12
C SER A 242 8.25 -23.27 -2.36
N THR A 243 7.82 -24.09 -1.38
CA THR A 243 6.72 -23.75 -0.47
C THR A 243 7.04 -22.50 0.35
N GLN A 244 8.25 -22.44 0.93
CA GLN A 244 8.70 -21.29 1.72
C GLN A 244 8.81 -20.02 0.89
N LEU A 245 9.32 -20.12 -0.35
CA LEU A 245 9.37 -19.01 -1.31
C LEU A 245 7.97 -18.52 -1.67
N ALA A 246 7.04 -19.41 -1.99
CA ALA A 246 5.66 -19.06 -2.30
C ALA A 246 4.96 -18.35 -1.13
N GLN A 247 5.14 -18.85 0.10
CA GLN A 247 4.60 -18.23 1.32
C GLN A 247 5.18 -16.84 1.55
N CYS A 248 6.50 -16.70 1.51
CA CYS A 248 7.18 -15.42 1.71
C CYS A 248 6.77 -14.39 0.65
N LEU A 249 6.75 -14.78 -0.63
CA LEU A 249 6.29 -13.90 -1.72
C LEU A 249 4.84 -13.49 -1.52
N SER A 250 3.95 -14.38 -1.07
CA SER A 250 2.56 -14.03 -0.75
C SER A 250 2.48 -12.95 0.35
N VAL A 251 3.18 -13.14 1.47
CA VAL A 251 3.20 -12.17 2.59
C VAL A 251 3.78 -10.81 2.15
N VAL A 252 4.92 -10.81 1.45
CA VAL A 252 5.58 -9.59 0.97
C VAL A 252 4.70 -8.83 -0.04
N THR A 253 4.06 -9.55 -0.96
CA THR A 253 3.15 -8.93 -1.95
C THR A 253 1.84 -8.46 -1.34
N ALA A 254 1.37 -9.06 -0.24
CA ALA A 254 0.22 -8.55 0.52
C ALA A 254 0.50 -7.20 1.19
N CYS A 255 1.78 -6.90 1.50
CA CYS A 255 2.24 -5.65 2.12
C CYS A 255 2.66 -4.57 1.10
N SER A 256 2.90 -4.98 -0.14
CA SER A 256 3.40 -4.11 -1.21
C SER A 256 2.51 -2.89 -1.56
N PRO A 257 1.17 -2.97 -1.53
CA PRO A 257 0.33 -1.81 -1.85
C PRO A 257 0.48 -0.63 -0.88
N GLN A 258 0.74 -0.90 0.40
CA GLN A 258 0.89 0.12 1.44
C GLN A 258 2.24 0.84 1.38
N PHE A 259 3.25 0.33 0.65
CA PHE A 259 4.54 1.01 0.50
C PHE A 259 4.49 2.24 -0.41
N LYS A 260 3.43 2.40 -1.23
CA LYS A 260 3.31 3.53 -2.17
C LYS A 260 3.48 4.92 -1.51
N PRO A 261 2.72 5.31 -0.48
CA PRO A 261 2.92 6.62 0.16
C PRO A 261 4.25 6.75 0.90
N PHE A 262 4.87 5.63 1.32
CA PHE A 262 6.23 5.64 1.87
C PHE A 262 7.27 5.95 0.79
N LEU A 263 7.20 5.31 -0.38
CA LEU A 263 8.08 5.60 -1.53
C LEU A 263 7.91 7.05 -2.03
N ASP A 264 6.67 7.55 -2.10
CA ASP A 264 6.41 8.96 -2.42
C ASP A 264 7.01 9.91 -1.34
N SER A 265 6.97 9.53 -0.06
CA SER A 265 7.60 10.28 1.04
C SER A 265 9.14 10.20 1.03
N LEU A 266 9.74 9.07 0.66
CA LEU A 266 11.20 8.97 0.51
C LEU A 266 11.70 9.85 -0.64
N ARG A 267 10.93 9.92 -1.73
CA ARG A 267 11.21 10.79 -2.87
C ARG A 267 11.10 12.28 -2.53
N SER A 268 10.24 12.67 -1.59
CA SER A 268 10.19 14.06 -1.08
C SER A 268 11.24 14.37 -0.01
N THR A 269 11.75 13.36 0.71
CA THR A 269 12.71 13.52 1.83
C THR A 269 14.18 13.44 1.38
N GLY A 270 14.46 13.59 0.07
CA GLY A 270 15.81 13.88 -0.42
C GLY A 270 16.60 12.72 -1.02
N MET A 271 16.09 11.49 -1.06
CA MET A 271 16.67 10.43 -1.91
C MET A 271 16.31 10.65 -3.39
N ARG A 272 16.87 11.72 -3.96
CA ARG A 272 16.83 11.98 -5.40
C ARG A 272 17.96 11.19 -6.07
N VAL A 273 17.62 10.11 -6.75
CA VAL A 273 18.43 9.63 -7.87
C VAL A 273 18.20 10.59 -9.05
N ASP A 274 18.67 11.83 -8.90
CA ASP A 274 18.70 12.84 -9.97
C ASP A 274 19.93 12.56 -10.84
N GLY A 275 19.80 11.56 -11.72
CA GLY A 275 20.94 11.03 -12.48
C GLY A 275 20.63 10.61 -13.92
N MET A 276 19.40 10.80 -14.42
CA MET A 276 19.07 10.66 -15.85
C MET A 276 17.71 11.29 -16.16
N SER A 277 17.53 11.74 -17.41
CA SER A 277 16.28 12.36 -17.95
C SER A 277 16.04 13.86 -17.63
N ARG A 278 17.08 14.70 -17.73
CA ARG A 278 16.94 16.12 -18.14
C ARG A 278 17.79 16.49 -19.37
N TYR A 279 17.93 15.58 -20.31
CA TYR A 279 18.47 15.90 -21.64
C TYR A 279 17.38 15.74 -22.71
N ASN A 280 16.41 16.66 -22.73
CA ASN A 280 15.72 17.04 -23.95
C ASN A 280 14.93 18.36 -23.81
N LYS A 281 14.90 19.17 -24.88
CA LYS A 281 14.34 20.54 -25.02
C LYS A 281 14.94 21.59 -24.06
N SER A 282 15.65 22.62 -24.52
CA SER A 282 15.23 23.53 -25.60
C SER A 282 16.43 24.29 -26.21
N TYR A 283 16.71 24.06 -27.50
CA TYR A 283 17.47 25.02 -28.32
C TYR A 283 16.47 25.97 -29.00
N GLY A 284 16.70 27.28 -28.86
CA GLY A 284 15.77 28.30 -29.36
C GLY A 284 16.18 29.72 -28.97
N TYR A 285 17.44 30.09 -29.20
CA TYR A 285 17.90 31.48 -29.01
C TYR A 285 17.81 32.23 -30.35
N GLY A 286 16.69 32.93 -30.56
CA GLY A 286 16.52 33.83 -31.70
C GLY A 286 17.12 35.20 -31.41
N SER A 287 18.34 35.44 -31.87
CA SER A 287 18.99 36.75 -31.79
C SER A 287 18.45 37.69 -32.87
N ASN A 288 17.76 38.77 -32.49
CA ASN A 288 17.49 39.89 -33.38
C ASN A 288 18.46 41.04 -33.07
N LEU A 289 19.28 41.39 -34.07
CA LEU A 289 20.20 42.52 -34.07
C LEU A 289 19.78 43.46 -35.21
N GLY A 290 19.58 44.75 -34.93
CA GLY A 290 19.10 45.71 -35.93
C GLY A 290 19.20 47.16 -35.45
N SER A 291 20.37 47.77 -35.67
CA SER A 291 20.69 49.13 -35.21
C SER A 291 20.49 50.19 -36.29
N ARG A 292 19.95 51.36 -35.94
CA ARG A 292 20.20 52.72 -36.50
C ARG A 292 19.21 53.73 -35.87
N VAL A 293 19.44 55.02 -35.64
CA VAL A 293 20.58 55.92 -35.34
C VAL A 293 20.05 57.36 -35.51
N ARG A 294 20.03 58.17 -34.43
CA ARG A 294 20.00 59.67 -34.36
C ARG A 294 18.76 60.37 -35.01
N THR A 295 18.37 61.63 -34.71
CA THR A 295 19.12 62.79 -34.17
C THR A 295 18.24 63.81 -33.41
N ALA A 296 18.86 64.49 -32.42
CA ALA A 296 18.56 65.74 -31.69
C ALA A 296 17.39 66.71 -32.04
N THR A 297 16.75 67.26 -30.98
CA THR A 297 16.83 68.66 -30.45
C THR A 297 16.07 68.75 -29.10
N ALA A 298 16.58 69.31 -27.99
CA ALA A 298 16.60 70.73 -27.56
C ALA A 298 15.18 71.41 -27.55
N ASN A 299 14.70 72.14 -26.53
CA ASN A 299 15.37 72.83 -25.41
C ASN A 299 14.43 73.23 -24.23
N THR A 300 14.99 73.51 -23.03
CA THR A 300 14.53 74.44 -21.94
C THR A 300 13.15 74.36 -21.21
N ARG A 301 13.23 74.26 -19.86
CA ARG A 301 12.49 75.02 -18.79
C ARG A 301 10.94 75.19 -18.92
N SER A 302 10.09 74.75 -17.98
CA SER A 302 10.02 75.25 -16.59
C SER A 302 8.86 74.66 -15.73
N ARG A 303 8.98 74.80 -14.40
CA ARG A 303 7.98 74.87 -13.29
C ARG A 303 6.54 74.29 -13.40
N ARG A 304 6.21 73.57 -12.30
CA ARG A 304 4.91 73.50 -11.56
C ARG A 304 3.68 72.86 -12.22
N ARG A 305 3.37 71.65 -11.72
CA ARG A 305 2.14 71.30 -10.95
C ARG A 305 0.85 72.06 -11.33
N SER A 306 -0.02 71.37 -12.07
CA SER A 306 -1.48 71.36 -11.89
C SER A 306 -2.04 70.09 -12.54
N ASP A 307 -2.69 69.24 -11.76
CA ASP A 307 -3.45 68.10 -12.28
C ASP A 307 -4.79 68.62 -12.81
N ALA A 308 -5.01 68.50 -14.13
CA ALA A 308 -6.26 68.84 -14.78
C ALA A 308 -6.98 67.53 -15.17
N ASN A 309 -7.95 67.12 -14.35
CA ASN A 309 -8.82 65.99 -14.70
C ASN A 309 -9.90 66.46 -15.68
N GLU A 310 -9.96 65.74 -16.80
CA GLU A 310 -10.85 65.98 -17.93
C GLU A 310 -12.31 65.65 -17.59
N LEU A 311 -13.23 66.56 -17.91
CA LEU A 311 -14.67 66.39 -17.70
C LEU A 311 -15.32 65.83 -18.97
N THR A 312 -16.06 64.72 -18.84
CA THR A 312 -16.97 64.20 -19.88
C THR A 312 -18.41 64.17 -19.35
N PRO A 313 -19.43 64.47 -20.19
CA PRO A 313 -20.78 64.76 -19.71
C PRO A 313 -21.67 63.52 -19.54
N ILE A 314 -22.54 63.53 -18.53
CA ILE A 314 -23.61 62.55 -18.30
C ILE A 314 -24.93 63.13 -18.83
N PRO A 315 -25.74 62.39 -19.60
CA PRO A 315 -27.04 62.87 -20.06
C PRO A 315 -28.08 62.89 -18.92
N LEU A 316 -28.85 63.99 -18.87
CA LEU A 316 -29.94 64.21 -17.92
C LEU A 316 -31.14 63.28 -18.18
N LYS A 317 -31.64 62.66 -17.10
CA LYS A 317 -33.08 62.41 -16.91
C LYS A 317 -33.48 62.68 -15.46
N GLU A 318 -34.29 63.73 -15.32
CA GLU A 318 -35.16 64.04 -14.19
C GLU A 318 -36.21 62.92 -13.99
N THR A 319 -36.86 62.66 -12.84
CA THR A 319 -37.13 63.51 -11.64
C THR A 319 -37.36 62.63 -10.38
N GLN A 320 -37.34 63.27 -9.20
CA GLN A 320 -38.10 62.93 -7.96
C GLN A 320 -37.51 61.83 -7.03
N GLN A 321 -36.61 62.18 -6.10
CA GLN A 321 -36.87 62.66 -4.72
C GLN A 321 -37.33 61.61 -3.68
N THR A 322 -36.40 61.13 -2.86
CA THR A 322 -36.47 61.26 -1.38
C THR A 322 -35.08 61.04 -0.78
N HIS A 323 -34.57 61.99 0.03
CA HIS A 323 -33.20 61.98 0.54
C HIS A 323 -33.11 61.42 1.97
N THR A 324 -32.24 60.44 2.18
CA THR A 324 -31.62 60.16 3.48
C THR A 324 -30.15 60.53 3.42
N HIS A 325 -29.74 61.53 4.20
CA HIS A 325 -28.35 61.96 4.28
C HIS A 325 -27.56 61.06 5.25
N GLN A 326 -26.50 60.42 4.77
CA GLN A 326 -25.58 59.65 5.59
C GLN A 326 -24.23 60.39 5.66
N ALA A 327 -23.87 60.88 6.86
CA ALA A 327 -22.64 61.60 7.10
C ALA A 327 -21.62 60.69 7.81
N THR A 328 -20.52 60.35 7.13
CA THR A 328 -19.44 59.54 7.69
C THR A 328 -18.36 60.46 8.27
N VAL A 329 -18.24 60.50 9.60
CA VAL A 329 -17.18 61.25 10.30
C VAL A 329 -16.07 60.30 10.72
N THR A 330 -14.88 60.46 10.14
CA THR A 330 -13.70 59.67 10.46
C THR A 330 -12.82 60.42 11.47
N THR A 331 -12.93 60.09 12.76
CA THR A 331 -12.03 60.62 13.79
C THR A 331 -10.78 59.75 13.92
N MET A 332 -9.62 60.30 13.59
CA MET A 332 -8.32 59.68 13.90
C MET A 332 -7.93 60.03 15.34
N GLY A 333 -8.05 59.08 16.26
CA GLY A 333 -7.51 59.20 17.61
C GLY A 333 -6.00 58.98 17.62
N ALA A 334 -5.25 59.96 18.14
CA ALA A 334 -3.79 59.89 18.25
C ALA A 334 -3.36 59.93 19.73
N ALA A 335 -2.70 58.86 20.18
CA ALA A 335 -1.87 58.74 21.40
C ALA A 335 -1.42 57.26 21.52
N GLN A 336 -0.21 56.89 21.94
CA GLN A 336 1.03 57.65 22.12
C GLN A 336 2.19 56.62 22.09
N ASP A 337 3.36 57.01 21.57
CA ASP A 337 4.56 56.16 21.49
C ASP A 337 5.08 55.70 22.85
N TRP A 338 5.65 54.49 22.87
CA TRP A 338 6.90 54.17 23.57
C TRP A 338 7.63 53.04 22.85
N ASP A 339 8.90 53.27 22.50
CA ASP A 339 9.75 52.40 21.70
C ASP A 339 10.17 51.09 22.37
N ALA A 340 10.33 50.03 21.56
CA ALA A 340 11.50 49.13 21.61
C ALA A 340 11.56 48.18 20.37
N GLU A 341 12.60 48.37 19.55
CA GLU A 341 13.25 47.39 18.65
C GLU A 341 12.41 46.44 17.74
N SER A 342 12.14 46.96 16.53
CA SER A 342 12.61 46.42 15.25
C SER A 342 12.63 44.88 14.98
N GLN A 343 11.67 44.46 14.13
CA GLN A 343 11.82 43.51 12.99
C GLN A 343 12.51 42.14 13.21
N SER A 344 11.91 40.99 12.87
CA SER A 344 10.59 40.64 12.32
C SER A 344 10.37 39.10 12.55
N SER A 345 9.30 38.40 12.13
CA SER A 345 8.30 38.65 11.08
C SER A 345 7.02 37.84 11.29
N GLN A 346 5.97 38.21 10.55
CA GLN A 346 4.69 37.48 10.35
C GLN A 346 3.91 37.00 11.58
N THR A 347 2.86 37.75 11.92
CA THR A 347 1.63 37.16 12.48
C THR A 347 0.42 37.81 11.81
N ARG A 348 -0.58 37.01 11.43
CA ARG A 348 -1.81 37.48 10.78
C ARG A 348 -2.65 38.26 11.79
N ILE A 349 -2.88 39.55 11.55
CA ILE A 349 -3.88 40.32 12.30
C ILE A 349 -5.26 40.05 11.71
N ILE A 350 -6.15 39.51 12.54
CA ILE A 350 -7.56 39.31 12.23
C ILE A 350 -8.25 40.68 12.33
N ARG A 351 -8.79 41.21 11.23
CA ARG A 351 -9.71 42.36 11.28
C ARG A 351 -11.08 41.88 11.73
N GLU A 352 -11.39 42.06 13.01
CA GLU A 352 -12.76 41.90 13.51
C GLU A 352 -13.58 43.13 13.10
N VAL A 353 -14.48 42.97 12.13
CA VAL A 353 -15.43 44.02 11.73
C VAL A 353 -16.64 43.93 12.65
N ARG A 354 -16.74 44.84 13.63
CA ARG A 354 -17.94 44.99 14.47
C ARG A 354 -18.93 45.93 13.81
N THR A 355 -19.99 45.37 13.24
CA THR A 355 -21.13 46.13 12.73
C THR A 355 -22.13 46.33 13.86
N PHE A 356 -22.38 47.58 14.25
CA PHE A 356 -23.42 47.94 15.22
C PHE A 356 -24.63 48.53 14.48
N THR A 357 -25.77 47.83 14.53
CA THR A 357 -27.05 48.35 14.03
C THR A 357 -27.78 49.06 15.16
N VAL A 358 -27.74 50.40 15.17
CA VAL A 358 -28.57 51.22 16.05
C VAL A 358 -29.95 51.34 15.41
N THR A 359 -30.97 50.76 16.05
CA THR A 359 -32.38 50.98 15.70
C THR A 359 -32.97 52.03 16.62
N GLU A 360 -33.31 53.20 16.07
CA GLU A 360 -34.06 54.22 16.79
C GLU A 360 -35.56 53.87 16.76
N VAL A 361 -36.15 53.59 17.92
CA VAL A 361 -37.60 53.37 18.04
C VAL A 361 -38.26 54.73 18.31
N ARG A 362 -38.99 55.24 17.32
CA ARG A 362 -39.69 56.53 17.43
C ARG A 362 -41.14 56.34 17.87
N ASP A 363 -41.34 56.26 19.17
CA ASP A 363 -42.67 56.17 19.78
C ASP A 363 -43.56 57.34 19.35
N SER A 364 -44.56 57.03 18.53
CA SER A 364 -45.54 57.99 18.03
C SER A 364 -46.84 57.83 18.83
N LYS A 365 -46.91 58.48 19.99
CA LYS A 365 -48.18 58.62 20.74
C LYS A 365 -49.16 59.48 19.94
N ALA A 366 -50.03 58.83 19.18
CA ALA A 366 -51.20 59.47 18.58
C ALA A 366 -52.33 59.56 19.62
N PHE A 367 -52.79 60.78 19.85
CA PHE A 367 -53.87 61.15 20.77
C PHE A 367 -55.07 61.59 19.91
N CYS A 368 -56.25 61.00 20.12
CA CYS A 368 -57.61 61.51 19.82
C CYS A 368 -58.60 60.36 19.61
N GLY A 369 -59.83 60.50 20.13
CA GLY A 369 -60.98 59.62 19.87
C GLY A 369 -61.65 59.13 21.13
#